data_AF-A0A918XP29-F1
#
_entry.id   AF-A0A918XP29-F1
#
_cell.length_a   1.000
_cell.length_b   1.000
_cell.length_c   1.000
_cell.angle_alpha   90.00
_cell.angle_beta   90.00
_cell.angle_gamma   90.00
#
_symmetry.space_group_name_H-M   'P 1'
#
loop_
_entity.id
_entity.type
_entity.pdbx_description
1 polymer ?
#
loop_
_entity_poly.entity_id
_entity_poly.type
_entity_poly.pdbx_seq_one_letter_code
_entity_poly.pdbx_strand_id
1 'polypeptide(L)'
;MPNTAITANRLADGFVIYLTADGGWSESLADAAVATSDDELEGLQAVAERAARAGTVIAPYAFDVETDAGRPLPRGRREILRTLGPSVRTDLGYQAARS
;
A
#
# COMPACT_ATOMS: atom_id res chain seq x y z
N MET A 1 13.19 -14.71 3.99
CA MET A 1 12.06 -13.90 3.49
C MET A 1 12.62 -12.80 2.59
N PRO A 2 11.98 -12.44 1.46
CA PRO A 2 12.32 -11.19 0.75
C PRO A 2 11.96 -9.97 1.62
N ASN A 3 12.59 -8.83 1.36
CA ASN A 3 12.19 -7.57 1.98
C ASN A 3 10.76 -7.26 1.57
N THR A 4 9.89 -6.97 2.53
CA THR A 4 8.44 -6.89 2.31
C THR A 4 7.88 -5.59 2.88
N ALA A 5 6.99 -4.93 2.15
CA ALA A 5 6.26 -3.76 2.62
C ALA A 5 4.75 -4.02 2.58
N ILE A 6 3.96 -3.17 3.26
CA ILE A 6 2.50 -3.23 3.20
C ILE A 6 1.95 -2.03 2.45
N THR A 7 1.04 -2.29 1.51
CA THR A 7 0.28 -1.27 0.80
C THR A 7 -1.21 -1.44 1.03
N ALA A 8 -1.98 -0.36 0.89
CA ALA A 8 -3.43 -0.35 0.93
C ALA A 8 -3.97 0.79 0.06
N ASN A 9 -5.29 0.89 -0.09
CA ASN A 9 -5.94 2.12 -0.55
C ASN A 9 -6.50 2.88 0.64
N ARG A 10 -6.25 4.18 0.73
CA ARG A 10 -6.86 5.06 1.73
C ARG A 10 -8.36 5.16 1.47
N LEU A 11 -9.18 4.99 2.50
CA LEU A 11 -10.63 4.94 2.30
C LEU A 11 -11.21 6.30 1.89
N ALA A 12 -10.61 7.40 2.35
CA ALA A 12 -11.14 8.75 2.14
C ALA A 12 -11.13 9.20 0.66
N ASP A 13 -10.13 8.78 -0.11
CA ASP A 13 -9.85 9.31 -1.45
C ASP A 13 -9.32 8.27 -2.45
N GLY A 14 -9.11 7.02 -2.00
CA GLY A 14 -8.69 5.91 -2.85
C GLY A 14 -7.20 5.89 -3.19
N PHE A 15 -6.39 6.83 -2.67
CA PHE A 15 -4.94 6.83 -2.95
C PHE A 15 -4.26 5.57 -2.45
N VAL A 16 -3.26 5.13 -3.21
CA VAL A 16 -2.38 4.04 -2.79
C VAL A 16 -1.41 4.60 -1.77
N ILE A 17 -1.37 3.95 -0.61
CA ILE A 17 -0.55 4.34 0.52
C ILE A 17 0.20 3.12 1.06
N TYR A 18 1.28 3.41 1.77
CA TYR A 18 2.23 2.44 2.29
C TYR A 18 2.37 2.63 3.80
N LEU A 19 2.42 1.52 4.53
CA LEU A 19 2.54 1.55 5.98
C LEU A 19 3.96 1.99 6.37
N THR A 20 4.05 2.99 7.25
CA THR A 20 5.31 3.58 7.74
C THR A 20 5.76 2.92 9.05
N ALA A 21 7.03 3.12 9.44
CA ALA A 21 7.60 2.48 10.63
C ALA A 21 6.98 2.96 11.96
N ASP A 22 6.42 4.17 11.98
CA ASP A 22 5.67 4.74 13.10
C ASP A 22 4.20 4.27 13.16
N GLY A 23 3.78 3.42 12.22
CA GLY A 23 2.43 2.89 12.14
C GLY A 23 1.41 3.81 11.46
N GLY A 24 1.88 4.92 10.86
CA GLY A 24 1.10 5.79 9.99
C GLY A 24 1.10 5.33 8.53
N TRP A 25 0.62 6.17 7.62
CA TRP A 25 0.55 5.86 6.19
C TRP A 25 1.12 7.00 5.34
N SER A 26 1.95 6.66 4.34
CA SER A 26 2.52 7.60 3.37
C SER A 26 2.06 7.26 1.95
N GLU A 27 1.97 8.27 1.08
CA GLU A 27 1.75 8.09 -0.36
C GLU A 27 3.06 7.72 -1.09
N SER A 28 4.20 7.89 -0.42
CA SER A 28 5.53 7.55 -0.96
C SER A 28 5.97 6.19 -0.44
N LEU A 29 6.30 5.28 -1.38
CA LEU A 29 6.89 3.99 -1.04
C LEU A 29 8.20 4.17 -0.26
N ALA A 30 8.97 5.23 -0.53
CA ALA A 30 10.27 5.43 0.11
C ALA A 30 10.18 5.60 1.64
N ASP A 31 8.99 5.93 2.17
CA ASP A 31 8.75 6.07 3.61
C ASP A 31 8.21 4.77 4.25
N ALA A 32 7.99 3.74 3.44
CA ALA A 32 7.39 2.49 3.91
C ALA A 32 8.33 1.75 4.89
N ALA A 33 7.73 1.16 5.91
CA ALA A 33 8.39 0.16 6.72
C ALA A 33 8.70 -1.08 5.86
N VAL A 34 9.92 -1.58 6.00
CA VAL A 34 10.38 -2.80 5.33
C VAL A 34 10.58 -3.87 6.37
N ALA A 35 9.76 -4.93 6.32
CA ALA A 35 9.97 -6.14 7.08
C ALA A 35 11.05 -6.99 6.44
N THR A 36 12.02 -7.43 7.26
CA THR A 36 13.14 -8.29 6.90
C THR A 36 13.04 -9.68 7.55
N SER A 37 12.12 -9.86 8.50
CA SER A 37 11.74 -11.14 9.10
C SER A 37 10.23 -11.35 9.14
N ASP A 38 9.81 -12.61 9.32
CA ASP A 38 8.39 -12.98 9.41
C ASP A 38 7.72 -12.31 10.64
N ASP A 39 8.43 -12.18 11.76
CA ASP A 39 7.95 -11.51 12.97
C ASP A 39 7.68 -10.00 12.74
N GLU A 40 8.57 -9.33 12.01
CA GLU A 40 8.38 -7.93 11.62
C GLU A 40 7.17 -7.78 10.69
N LEU A 41 7.01 -8.72 9.74
CA LEU A 41 5.88 -8.71 8.82
C LEU A 41 4.55 -8.90 9.56
N GLU A 42 4.48 -9.84 10.52
CA GLU A 42 3.30 -10.07 11.35
C GLU A 42 2.93 -8.81 12.14
N GLY A 43 3.93 -8.14 12.72
CA GLY A 43 3.74 -6.87 13.44
C GLY A 43 3.13 -5.78 12.55
N LEU A 44 3.67 -5.61 11.34
CA LEU A 44 3.14 -4.65 10.36
C LEU A 44 1.72 -5.02 9.90
N GLN A 45 1.43 -6.31 9.68
CA GLN A 45 0.11 -6.79 9.29
C GLN A 45 -0.93 -6.50 10.37
N ALA A 46 -0.59 -6.71 11.64
CA ALA A 46 -1.47 -6.39 12.75
C ALA A 46 -1.83 -4.89 12.81
N VAL A 47 -0.89 -4.00 12.49
CA VAL A 47 -1.15 -2.55 12.37
C VAL A 47 -2.10 -2.27 11.20
N ALA A 48 -1.82 -2.84 10.04
CA ALA A 48 -2.62 -2.63 8.83
C ALA A 48 -4.06 -3.13 9.00
N GLU A 49 -4.25 -4.28 9.64
CA GLU A 49 -5.57 -4.79 9.96
C GLU A 49 -6.36 -3.89 10.92
N ARG A 50 -5.70 -3.33 11.95
CA ARG A 50 -6.34 -2.36 12.85
C ARG A 50 -6.80 -1.14 12.07
N ALA A 51 -5.98 -0.63 11.15
CA ALA A 51 -6.35 0.49 10.28
C ALA A 51 -7.54 0.15 9.35
N ALA A 52 -7.60 -1.08 8.83
CA ALA A 52 -8.74 -1.55 8.03
C ALA A 52 -10.02 -1.65 8.86
N ARG A 53 -9.94 -2.21 10.08
CA ARG A 53 -11.07 -2.27 11.02
C ARG A 53 -11.55 -0.87 11.46
N ALA A 54 -10.64 0.09 11.54
CA ALA A 54 -10.95 1.49 11.84
C ALA A 54 -11.48 2.28 10.63
N GLY A 55 -11.54 1.68 9.43
CA GLY A 55 -11.99 2.37 8.21
C GLY A 55 -11.00 3.41 7.69
N THR A 56 -9.72 3.33 8.06
CA THR A 56 -8.68 4.22 7.49
C THR A 56 -8.28 3.78 6.09
N VAL A 57 -8.18 2.46 5.88
CA VAL A 57 -7.71 1.86 4.63
C VAL A 57 -8.56 0.66 4.23
N ILE A 58 -8.46 0.26 2.96
CA ILE A 58 -9.07 -0.96 2.42
C ILE A 58 -8.05 -1.80 1.68
N ALA A 59 -8.30 -3.12 1.67
CA ALA A 59 -7.47 -4.12 1.02
C ALA A 59 -5.96 -3.99 1.34
N PRO A 60 -5.54 -3.91 2.63
CA PRO A 60 -4.13 -3.97 2.96
C PRO A 60 -3.54 -5.33 2.59
N TYR A 61 -2.35 -5.34 1.98
CA TYR A 61 -1.62 -6.57 1.70
C TYR A 61 -0.11 -6.33 1.66
N ALA A 62 0.63 -7.41 1.85
CA ALA A 62 2.09 -7.44 1.83
C ALA A 62 2.64 -7.75 0.43
N PHE A 63 3.75 -7.12 0.07
CA PHE A 63 4.40 -7.31 -1.23
C PHE A 63 5.92 -7.17 -1.13
N ASP A 64 6.62 -7.88 -2.01
CA ASP A 64 8.09 -7.87 -2.06
C ASP A 64 8.61 -6.52 -2.58
N VAL A 65 9.65 -6.01 -1.93
CA VAL A 65 10.41 -4.82 -2.35
C VAL A 65 11.89 -5.14 -2.51
N GLU A 66 12.54 -4.41 -3.39
CA GLU A 66 14.00 -4.27 -3.41
C GLU A 66 14.40 -3.10 -2.53
N THR A 67 15.57 -3.15 -1.92
CA THR A 67 16.15 -2.00 -1.22
C THR A 67 17.40 -1.55 -1.95
N ASP A 68 17.38 -0.32 -2.46
CA ASP A 68 18.54 0.34 -3.05
C ASP A 68 18.92 1.55 -2.20
N ALA A 69 20.18 1.58 -1.74
CA ALA A 69 20.69 2.62 -0.84
C ALA A 69 19.79 2.91 0.39
N GLY A 70 19.12 1.88 0.92
CA GLY A 70 18.22 1.98 2.07
C GLY A 70 16.79 2.45 1.75
N ARG A 71 16.45 2.67 0.47
CA ARG A 71 15.08 3.02 0.05
C ARG A 71 14.39 1.83 -0.62
N PRO A 72 13.15 1.51 -0.23
CA PRO A 72 12.37 0.47 -0.90
C PRO A 72 11.96 0.90 -2.32
N LEU A 73 12.13 -0.02 -3.25
CA LEU A 73 11.74 0.06 -4.65
C LEU A 73 10.82 -1.15 -4.96
N PRO A 74 9.79 -0.97 -5.81
CA PRO A 74 8.86 -2.04 -6.13
C PRO A 74 9.56 -3.12 -6.98
N ARG A 75 9.42 -4.39 -6.59
CA ARG A 75 10.11 -5.53 -7.23
C ARG A 75 9.48 -6.01 -8.55
N GLY A 76 8.43 -5.36 -9.05
CA GLY A 76 7.80 -5.76 -10.31
C GLY A 76 6.75 -4.81 -10.91
N ARG A 77 6.42 -5.06 -12.19
CA ARG A 77 5.48 -4.26 -13.01
C ARG A 77 4.05 -4.15 -12.46
N ARG A 78 3.62 -5.08 -11.61
CA ARG A 78 2.28 -5.06 -10.99
C ARG A 78 2.11 -3.94 -9.95
N GLU A 79 3.18 -3.59 -9.24
CA GLU A 79 3.17 -2.48 -8.29
C GLU A 79 3.35 -1.14 -8.96
N ILE A 80 4.17 -1.08 -10.02
CA ILE A 80 4.31 0.12 -10.85
C ILE A 80 2.91 0.57 -11.34
N LEU A 81 2.06 -0.38 -11.74
CA LEU A 81 0.67 -0.12 -12.14
C LEU A 81 -0.25 0.36 -11.00
N ARG A 82 0.12 0.13 -9.73
CA ARG A 82 -0.63 0.53 -8.54
C ARG A 82 -0.11 1.86 -7.95
N THR A 83 1.20 2.11 -8.02
CA THR A 83 1.80 3.43 -7.68
C THR A 83 1.23 4.55 -8.57
N LEU A 84 0.80 4.23 -9.79
CA LEU A 84 0.14 5.17 -10.70
C LEU A 84 -1.27 5.62 -10.27
N GLY A 85 -1.72 5.22 -9.08
CA GLY A 85 -3.06 5.53 -8.59
C GLY A 85 -4.13 4.73 -9.33
N PRO A 86 -5.41 4.94 -8.99
CA PRO A 86 -6.47 4.11 -9.53
C PRO A 86 -6.48 4.16 -11.05
N SER A 87 -6.64 3.01 -11.69
CA SER A 87 -7.14 2.93 -13.07
C SER A 87 -8.63 3.35 -13.13
N VAL A 88 -9.02 4.43 -12.43
CA VAL A 88 -10.17 5.22 -12.85
C VAL A 88 -9.64 6.04 -14.02
N ARG A 89 -9.48 5.34 -15.13
CA ARG A 89 -9.64 5.93 -16.43
C ARG A 89 -11.01 6.61 -16.38
N THR A 90 -11.05 7.93 -16.41
CA THR A 90 -12.29 8.72 -16.38
C THR A 90 -13.22 8.42 -17.56
N ASP A 91 -12.80 7.57 -18.51
CA ASP A 91 -13.61 6.97 -19.58
C ASP A 91 -14.42 5.71 -19.17
N LEU A 92 -14.23 5.15 -17.98
CA LEU A 92 -15.02 4.01 -17.46
C LEU A 92 -15.61 4.30 -16.07
N GLY A 93 -16.03 5.54 -15.86
CA GLY A 93 -16.86 5.88 -14.70
C GLY A 93 -18.23 5.20 -14.80
N TYR A 94 -18.54 4.27 -13.87
CA TYR A 94 -19.93 3.99 -13.52
C TYR A 94 -20.47 5.16 -12.67
N GLN A 95 -20.55 6.34 -13.31
CA GLN A 95 -21.28 7.52 -12.87
C GLN A 95 -22.25 8.00 -13.96
N ALA A 96 -22.59 7.15 -14.94
CA ALA A 96 -23.60 7.47 -15.97
C ALA A 96 -24.63 6.35 -16.11
N ALA A 97 -25.48 6.18 -15.10
CA ALA A 97 -26.78 5.52 -15.27
C ALA A 97 -27.81 6.11 -14.31
N ARG A 98 -27.93 7.44 -14.29
CA ARG A 98 -29.16 8.15 -13.90
C ARG A 98 -29.12 9.60 -14.40
N SER A 99 -29.71 9.80 -15.56
CA SER A 99 -30.44 11.01 -15.92
C SER A 99 -31.76 10.54 -16.52
#